data_AF-A0A925PRX8-F1
#
_entry.id   AF-A0A925PRX8-F1
#
_cell.length_a   1.000
_cell.length_b   1.000
_cell.length_c   1.000
_cell.angle_alpha   90.00
_cell.angle_beta   90.00
_cell.angle_gamma   90.00
#
_symmetry.space_group_name_H-M   'P 1'
#
loop_
_entity.id
_entity.type
_entity.pdbx_description
1 polymer ?
#
loop_
_entity_poly.entity_id
_entity_poly.type
_entity_poly.pdbx_seq_one_letter_code
_entity_poly.pdbx_strand_id
1 'polypeptide(L)'
;MKNILIAAALLLLIAGTALAGTGYDECIKEEKALKAQEAGKCSGLKYLLNPSGCFATRKVLKGYATGKCREIGMSENVDFSVPKVIPEKKSINVGTSNQQKVESGAAQQESTMEQLKEENARLKAEIIRLKAENEQLRKAGR
;
A
#
# COMPACT_ATOMS: atom_id res chain seq x y z
N MET A 1 -15.85 -32.52 -40.60
CA MET A 1 -16.46 -32.23 -39.27
C MET A 1 -15.65 -32.73 -38.06
N LYS A 2 -14.67 -33.65 -38.16
CA LYS A 2 -13.87 -34.06 -36.98
C LYS A 2 -12.93 -32.96 -36.43
N ASN A 3 -12.34 -32.14 -37.29
CA ASN A 3 -11.27 -31.20 -36.90
C ASN A 3 -11.76 -30.01 -36.05
N ILE A 4 -13.06 -29.69 -36.07
CA ILE A 4 -13.65 -28.56 -35.33
C ILE A 4 -13.75 -28.90 -33.82
N LEU A 5 -14.07 -30.17 -33.49
CA LEU A 5 -14.17 -30.64 -32.11
C LEU A 5 -12.83 -30.60 -31.35
N ILE A 6 -11.72 -30.85 -32.05
CA ILE A 6 -10.37 -30.83 -31.45
C ILE A 6 -9.96 -29.39 -31.11
N ALA A 7 -10.28 -28.41 -31.97
CA ALA A 7 -9.97 -27.00 -31.70
C ALA A 7 -10.75 -26.44 -30.49
N ALA A 8 -12.01 -26.84 -30.32
CA ALA A 8 -12.82 -26.44 -29.16
C ALA A 8 -12.27 -27.01 -27.84
N ALA A 9 -11.79 -28.26 -27.84
CA ALA A 9 -11.18 -28.88 -26.68
C ALA A 9 -9.86 -28.20 -26.25
N LEU A 10 -9.03 -27.76 -27.21
CA LEU A 10 -7.79 -27.03 -26.91
C LEU A 10 -8.05 -25.63 -26.33
N LEU A 11 -9.07 -24.91 -26.84
CA LEU A 11 -9.44 -23.58 -26.33
C LEU A 11 -9.97 -23.63 -24.89
N LEU A 12 -10.69 -24.69 -24.52
CA LEU A 12 -11.16 -24.90 -23.14
C LEU A 12 -10.03 -25.21 -22.15
N LEU A 13 -8.92 -25.79 -22.60
CA LEU A 13 -7.74 -26.05 -21.75
C LEU A 13 -6.95 -24.78 -21.39
N ILE A 14 -6.94 -23.76 -22.27
CA ILE A 14 -6.20 -22.51 -22.04
C ILE A 14 -6.93 -21.60 -21.04
N ALA A 15 -8.26 -21.69 -20.96
CA ALA A 15 -9.07 -20.97 -19.96
C ALA A 15 -9.09 -21.66 -18.57
N GLY A 16 -8.47 -22.84 -18.43
CA GLY A 16 -8.59 -23.71 -17.26
C GLY A 16 -7.57 -23.52 -16.14
N THR A 17 -6.57 -22.63 -16.31
CA THR A 17 -5.49 -22.44 -15.32
C THR A 17 -5.38 -21.00 -14.82
N ALA A 18 -6.46 -20.48 -14.24
CA ALA A 18 -6.28 -19.59 -13.09
C ALA A 18 -5.68 -20.47 -11.97
N LEU A 19 -4.37 -20.35 -11.74
CA LEU A 19 -3.70 -21.09 -10.68
C LEU A 19 -4.29 -20.63 -9.34
N ALA A 20 -4.94 -21.55 -8.62
CA ALA A 20 -5.53 -21.24 -7.31
C ALA A 20 -4.43 -20.67 -6.39
N GLY A 21 -4.59 -19.41 -5.95
CA GLY A 21 -3.65 -18.70 -5.09
C GLY A 21 -2.83 -17.58 -5.74
N THR A 22 -2.92 -17.31 -7.05
CA THR A 22 -2.15 -16.19 -7.64
C THR A 22 -2.50 -14.84 -7.06
N GLY A 23 -3.78 -14.52 -6.85
CA GLY A 23 -4.20 -13.25 -6.26
C GLY A 23 -3.93 -13.20 -4.75
N TYR A 24 -3.99 -14.34 -4.07
CA TYR A 24 -3.54 -14.47 -2.68
C TYR A 24 -2.05 -14.11 -2.53
N ASP A 25 -1.18 -14.75 -3.32
CA ASP A 25 0.27 -14.53 -3.26
C ASP A 25 0.66 -13.09 -3.64
N GLU A 26 0.01 -12.52 -4.66
CA GLU A 26 0.17 -11.11 -5.01
C GLU A 26 -0.27 -10.17 -3.86
N CYS A 27 -1.38 -10.46 -3.20
CA CYS A 27 -1.86 -9.68 -2.05
C CYS A 27 -0.88 -9.75 -0.86
N ILE A 28 -0.35 -10.93 -0.53
CA ILE A 28 0.66 -11.10 0.53
C ILE A 28 1.96 -10.37 0.19
N LYS A 29 2.38 -10.38 -1.08
CA LYS A 29 3.55 -9.64 -1.57
C LYS A 29 3.34 -8.13 -1.47
N GLU A 30 2.15 -7.63 -1.81
CA GLU A 30 1.75 -6.22 -1.64
C GLU A 30 1.74 -5.81 -0.16
N GLU A 31 1.12 -6.62 0.72
CA GLU A 31 1.09 -6.37 2.17
C GLU A 31 2.51 -6.26 2.74
N LYS A 32 3.41 -7.17 2.35
CA LYS A 32 4.82 -7.16 2.78
C LYS A 32 5.56 -5.91 2.30
N ALA A 33 5.31 -5.47 1.07
CA ALA A 33 5.89 -4.23 0.53
C ALA A 33 5.36 -2.98 1.29
N LEU A 34 4.06 -2.95 1.61
CA LEU A 34 3.44 -1.88 2.39
C LEU A 34 4.00 -1.83 3.82
N LYS A 35 4.21 -2.97 4.48
CA LYS A 35 4.86 -3.06 5.82
C LYS A 35 6.30 -2.54 5.79
N ALA A 36 7.07 -2.88 4.75
CA ALA A 36 8.42 -2.33 4.58
C ALA A 36 8.40 -0.81 4.35
N GLN A 37 7.42 -0.30 3.58
CA GLN A 37 7.25 1.14 3.38
C GLN A 37 6.81 1.88 4.66
N GLU A 38 5.92 1.29 5.47
CA GLU A 38 5.55 1.83 6.79
C GLU A 38 6.79 1.91 7.68
N ALA A 39 7.55 0.83 7.82
CA ALA A 39 8.78 0.82 8.60
C ALA A 39 9.75 1.94 8.17
N GLY A 40 9.89 2.17 6.86
CA GLY A 40 10.72 3.25 6.32
C GLY A 40 10.17 4.68 6.49
N LYS A 41 8.85 4.87 6.61
CA LYS A 41 8.21 6.20 6.79
C LYS A 41 7.94 6.56 8.25
N CYS A 42 7.65 5.56 9.08
CA CYS A 42 7.32 5.71 10.49
C CYS A 42 8.54 5.60 11.43
N SER A 43 9.75 5.36 10.92
CA SER A 43 10.98 5.27 11.73
C SER A 43 11.73 6.60 11.87
N GLY A 44 12.23 6.87 13.08
CA GLY A 44 13.20 7.94 13.35
C GLY A 44 12.71 9.33 12.91
N LEU A 45 13.62 10.16 12.39
CA LEU A 45 13.31 11.52 11.94
C LEU A 45 12.29 11.58 10.79
N LYS A 46 12.13 10.52 9.99
CA LYS A 46 11.17 10.53 8.86
C LYS A 46 9.72 10.65 9.32
N TYR A 47 9.38 10.10 10.49
CA TYR A 47 8.06 10.29 11.10
C TYR A 47 7.84 11.74 11.54
N LEU A 48 8.87 12.40 12.08
CA LEU A 48 8.79 13.79 12.56
C LEU A 48 8.74 14.79 11.40
N LEU A 49 9.51 14.55 10.34
CA LEU A 49 9.55 15.39 9.14
C LEU A 49 8.37 15.14 8.18
N ASN A 50 7.77 13.95 8.21
CA ASN A 50 6.63 13.58 7.37
C ASN A 50 5.66 12.62 8.09
N PRO A 51 4.92 13.09 9.12
CA PRO A 51 3.98 12.25 9.86
C PRO A 51 2.81 11.78 8.99
N SER A 52 2.32 12.64 8.08
CA SER A 52 1.21 12.31 7.17
C SER A 52 1.54 11.12 6.26
N GLY A 53 2.78 11.01 5.78
CA GLY A 53 3.26 9.85 5.03
C GLY A 53 3.18 8.53 5.80
N CYS A 54 3.50 8.56 7.10
CA CYS A 54 3.36 7.41 8.00
C CYS A 54 1.89 7.04 8.27
N PHE A 55 1.05 8.04 8.58
CA PHE A 55 -0.40 7.82 8.81
C PHE A 55 -1.10 7.28 7.56
N ALA A 56 -0.73 7.76 6.37
CA ALA A 56 -1.26 7.25 5.11
C ALA A 56 -0.92 5.75 4.90
N THR A 57 0.34 5.34 5.09
CA THR A 57 0.72 3.92 4.98
C THR A 57 0.03 3.03 6.01
N ARG A 58 -0.11 3.49 7.27
CA ARG A 58 -0.87 2.78 8.30
C ARG A 58 -2.34 2.59 7.95
N LYS A 59 -2.97 3.62 7.36
CA LYS A 59 -4.37 3.57 6.94
C LYS A 59 -4.60 2.50 5.85
N VAL A 60 -3.67 2.39 4.89
CA VAL A 60 -3.74 1.34 3.85
C VAL A 60 -3.52 -0.04 4.47
N LEU A 61 -2.49 -0.21 5.29
CA LEU A 61 -2.18 -1.49 5.97
C LEU A 61 -3.33 -2.00 6.84
N LYS A 62 -4.14 -1.11 7.44
CA LYS A 62 -5.32 -1.52 8.22
C LYS A 62 -6.29 -2.40 7.42
N GLY A 63 -6.44 -2.19 6.12
CA GLY A 63 -7.28 -3.04 5.26
C GLY A 63 -6.72 -4.45 5.03
N TYR A 64 -5.41 -4.62 5.11
CA TYR A 64 -4.76 -5.94 5.03
C TYR A 64 -4.83 -6.65 6.39
N ALA A 65 -4.65 -5.90 7.49
CA ALA A 65 -4.81 -6.41 8.85
C ALA A 65 -6.23 -6.90 9.17
N THR A 66 -7.28 -6.39 8.50
CA THR A 66 -8.65 -6.92 8.60
C THR A 66 -8.87 -8.22 7.82
N GLY A 67 -7.87 -8.72 7.09
CA GLY A 67 -7.92 -10.01 6.41
C GLY A 67 -8.19 -9.95 4.91
N LYS A 68 -8.01 -8.81 4.22
CA LYS A 68 -8.22 -8.68 2.76
C LYS A 68 -7.58 -9.81 1.93
N CYS A 69 -6.33 -10.18 2.23
CA CYS A 69 -5.71 -11.30 1.50
C CYS A 69 -6.36 -12.64 1.83
N ARG A 70 -6.82 -12.86 3.08
CA ARG A 70 -7.57 -14.07 3.44
C ARG A 70 -8.91 -14.16 2.71
N GLU A 71 -9.61 -13.04 2.52
CA GLU A 71 -10.84 -12.99 1.72
C GLU A 71 -10.58 -13.41 0.26
N ILE A 72 -9.51 -12.90 -0.35
CA ILE A 72 -9.07 -13.29 -1.70
C ILE A 72 -8.73 -14.79 -1.73
N GLY A 73 -7.90 -15.29 -0.81
CA GLY A 73 -7.53 -16.70 -0.77
C GLY A 73 -8.74 -17.63 -0.52
N MET A 74 -9.75 -17.20 0.24
CA MET A 74 -11.01 -17.94 0.38
C MET A 74 -11.79 -17.99 -0.93
N SER A 75 -11.79 -16.91 -1.72
CA SER A 75 -12.43 -16.91 -3.05
C SER A 75 -11.66 -17.74 -4.10
N GLU A 76 -10.34 -17.86 -3.94
CA GLU A 76 -9.46 -18.65 -4.81
C GLU A 76 -9.32 -20.12 -4.38
N ASN A 77 -9.99 -20.55 -3.30
CA ASN A 77 -9.86 -21.89 -2.68
C ASN A 77 -8.43 -22.25 -2.26
N VAL A 78 -7.67 -21.26 -1.78
CA VAL A 78 -6.32 -21.44 -1.22
C VAL A 78 -6.39 -22.28 0.05
N ASP A 79 -5.48 -23.26 0.15
CA ASP A 79 -5.31 -24.02 1.38
C ASP A 79 -4.59 -23.18 2.43
N PHE A 80 -5.32 -22.82 3.49
CA PHE A 80 -4.79 -22.10 4.65
C PHE A 80 -4.16 -23.02 5.71
N SER A 81 -4.04 -24.33 5.42
CA SER A 81 -3.37 -25.28 6.30
C SER A 81 -1.95 -24.84 6.60
N VAL A 82 -1.66 -24.60 7.88
CA VAL A 82 -0.34 -24.16 8.33
C VAL A 82 0.71 -25.20 7.92
N PRO A 83 1.72 -24.84 7.10
CA PRO A 83 2.80 -25.76 6.76
C PRO A 83 3.46 -26.27 8.04
N LYS A 84 3.59 -27.59 8.16
CA LYS A 84 4.09 -28.27 9.36
C LYS A 84 5.54 -27.83 9.64
N VAL A 85 5.70 -26.87 10.54
CA VAL A 85 6.98 -26.17 10.79
C VAL A 85 8.06 -27.17 11.21
N ILE A 86 9.08 -27.31 10.38
CA ILE A 86 10.36 -27.91 10.76
C ILE A 86 11.16 -26.81 11.49
N PRO A 87 11.64 -27.03 12.72
CA PRO A 87 12.30 -25.98 13.50
C PRO A 87 13.75 -25.75 13.02
N GLU A 88 13.98 -24.67 12.27
CA GLU A 88 15.34 -24.21 11.98
C GLU A 88 15.98 -23.41 13.14
N LYS A 89 17.31 -23.48 13.21
CA LYS A 89 18.14 -23.12 14.37
C LYS A 89 18.24 -21.61 14.62
N LYS A 90 18.45 -21.26 15.90
CA LYS A 90 18.95 -19.95 16.36
C LYS A 90 20.35 -19.61 15.80
N SER A 91 20.57 -18.34 15.47
CA SER A 91 21.87 -17.63 15.43
C SER A 91 21.59 -16.12 15.59
N ILE A 92 21.76 -15.50 16.77
CA ILE A 92 22.96 -14.82 17.33
C ILE A 92 23.24 -13.41 16.72
N ASN A 93 23.53 -12.44 17.62
CA ASN A 93 23.61 -10.98 17.44
C ASN A 93 24.88 -10.43 16.74
N VAL A 94 24.73 -9.31 16.00
CA VAL A 94 25.66 -8.15 15.78
C VAL A 94 24.79 -6.93 15.32
N GLY A 95 25.05 -5.62 15.53
CA GLY A 95 25.99 -4.91 16.43
C GLY A 95 26.28 -3.44 16.04
N THR A 96 25.78 -2.48 16.83
CA THR A 96 26.33 -1.12 17.15
C THR A 96 26.69 -0.05 16.06
N SER A 97 26.01 1.11 16.14
CA SER A 97 26.43 2.55 16.00
C SER A 97 27.35 3.07 14.88
N ASN A 98 26.98 4.22 14.25
CA ASN A 98 27.67 5.52 14.44
C ASN A 98 27.02 6.76 13.80
N GLN A 99 27.49 7.96 14.21
CA GLN A 99 26.87 9.29 14.06
C GLN A 99 27.45 10.17 12.91
N GLN A 100 26.82 11.34 12.75
CA GLN A 100 27.37 12.65 12.32
C GLN A 100 27.61 12.93 10.81
N LYS A 101 27.09 14.07 10.31
CA LYS A 101 27.86 15.35 10.12
C LYS A 101 27.07 16.44 9.33
N VAL A 102 27.02 17.67 9.88
CA VAL A 102 26.91 19.04 9.27
C VAL A 102 25.81 19.30 8.21
N GLU A 103 24.84 20.22 8.36
CA GLU A 103 24.87 21.65 8.73
C GLU A 103 25.26 22.61 7.58
N SER A 104 24.31 22.86 6.67
CA SER A 104 24.18 24.09 5.87
C SER A 104 22.83 24.07 5.16
N GLY A 105 21.96 25.08 5.36
CA GLY A 105 20.63 25.09 4.72
C GLY A 105 19.62 26.14 5.18
N ALA A 106 19.85 26.83 6.30
CA ALA A 106 18.87 27.74 6.92
C ALA A 106 18.31 28.82 5.96
N ALA A 107 19.18 29.44 5.14
CA ALA A 107 18.79 30.56 4.27
C ALA A 107 17.86 30.18 3.10
N GLN A 108 17.80 28.91 2.70
CA GLN A 108 16.95 28.48 1.58
C GLN A 108 15.58 27.97 2.06
N GLN A 109 15.46 27.67 3.35
CA GLN A 109 14.29 27.04 3.97
C GLN A 109 13.13 28.03 4.23
N GLU A 110 13.44 29.30 4.51
CA GLU A 110 12.43 30.35 4.75
C GLU A 110 11.62 30.68 3.48
N SER A 111 12.29 30.80 2.33
CA SER A 111 11.64 31.02 1.03
C SER A 111 10.67 29.88 0.68
N THR A 112 11.04 28.63 0.96
CA THR A 112 10.16 27.48 0.75
C THR A 112 8.99 27.44 1.73
N MET A 113 9.17 27.91 2.98
CA MET A 113 8.10 27.94 3.99
C MET A 113 6.97 28.91 3.60
N GLU A 114 7.29 30.13 3.15
CA GLU A 114 6.24 31.08 2.74
C GLU A 114 5.52 30.64 1.46
N GLN A 115 6.23 30.06 0.48
CA GLN A 115 5.58 29.44 -0.69
C GLN A 115 4.62 28.30 -0.30
N LEU A 116 5.05 27.41 0.60
CA LEU A 116 4.21 26.32 1.13
C LEU A 116 2.98 26.83 1.87
N LYS A 117 3.08 27.97 2.56
CA LYS A 117 2.01 28.61 3.33
C LYS A 117 0.98 29.29 2.43
N GLU A 118 1.42 29.98 1.38
CA GLU A 118 0.56 30.54 0.34
C GLU A 118 -0.18 29.44 -0.43
N GLU A 119 0.52 28.37 -0.83
CA GLU A 119 -0.11 27.21 -1.47
C GLU A 119 -1.10 26.50 -0.53
N ASN A 120 -0.81 26.40 0.78
CA ASN A 120 -1.76 25.87 1.76
C ASN A 120 -3.04 26.71 1.84
N ALA A 121 -2.91 28.04 1.78
CA ALA A 121 -4.06 28.95 1.78
C ALA A 121 -4.89 28.78 0.50
N ARG A 122 -4.24 28.72 -0.67
CA ARG A 122 -4.88 28.45 -1.98
C ARG A 122 -5.65 27.13 -1.98
N LEU A 123 -5.02 26.05 -1.52
CA LEU A 123 -5.63 24.71 -1.46
C LEU A 123 -6.80 24.65 -0.46
N LYS A 124 -6.72 25.35 0.68
CA LYS A 124 -7.83 25.44 1.63
C LYS A 124 -9.04 26.17 1.04
N ALA A 125 -8.83 27.27 0.32
CA ALA A 125 -9.90 27.97 -0.38
C ALA A 125 -10.58 27.08 -1.43
N GLU A 126 -9.79 26.34 -2.22
CA GLU A 126 -10.32 25.44 -3.25
C GLU A 126 -11.09 24.25 -2.67
N ILE A 127 -10.65 23.69 -1.54
CA ILE A 127 -11.41 22.65 -0.81
C ILE A 127 -12.77 23.18 -0.32
N ILE A 128 -12.83 24.44 0.14
CA ILE A 128 -14.10 25.07 0.56
C ILE A 128 -15.01 25.28 -0.66
N ARG A 129 -14.47 25.77 -1.78
CA ARG A 129 -15.19 25.95 -3.05
C ARG A 129 -15.80 24.63 -3.54
N LEU A 130 -14.99 23.59 -3.65
CA LEU A 130 -15.41 22.25 -4.11
C LEU A 130 -16.43 21.58 -3.16
N LYS A 131 -16.34 21.83 -1.85
CA LYS A 131 -17.37 21.36 -0.89
C LYS A 131 -18.70 22.07 -1.08
N ALA A 132 -18.68 23.39 -1.30
CA ALA A 132 -19.91 24.15 -1.56
C ALA A 132 -20.56 23.72 -2.89
N GLU A 133 -19.76 23.51 -3.93
CA GLU A 133 -20.19 23.02 -5.25
C GLU A 133 -20.82 21.62 -5.14
N ASN A 134 -20.18 20.68 -4.42
CA ASN A 134 -20.75 19.34 -4.19
C ASN A 134 -22.09 19.41 -3.43
N GLU A 135 -22.23 20.25 -2.40
CA GLU A 135 -23.49 20.36 -1.68
C GLU A 135 -24.60 21.05 -2.50
N GLN A 136 -24.25 21.94 -3.44
CA GLN A 136 -25.21 22.46 -4.42
C GLN A 136 -25.66 21.37 -5.40
N LEU A 137 -24.74 20.61 -5.99
CA LEU A 137 -25.07 19.49 -6.89
C LEU A 137 -25.93 18.44 -6.17
N ARG A 138 -25.64 18.13 -4.90
CA ARG A 138 -26.42 17.20 -4.07
C ARG A 138 -27.83 17.71 -3.72
N LYS A 139 -28.07 19.02 -3.80
CA LYS A 139 -29.39 19.65 -3.67
C LYS A 139 -30.14 19.75 -4.99
N ALA A 140 -29.44 19.93 -6.10
CA ALA A 140 -30.01 20.01 -7.45
C ALA A 140 -30.35 18.63 -8.06
N GLY A 141 -29.69 17.56 -7.58
CA GLY A 141 -30.00 16.16 -7.93
C GLY A 141 -31.05 15.49 -7.02
N ARG A 142 -31.88 16.28 -6.33
CA ARG A 142 -33.04 15.86 -5.54
C ARG A 142 -34.28 16.59 -6.04
#